data_AF-A0A7W0KRF2-F1
#
_entry.id   AF-A0A7W0KRF2-F1
#
_cell.length_a   1.000
_cell.length_b   1.000
_cell.length_c   1.000
_cell.angle_alpha   90.00
_cell.angle_beta   90.00
_cell.angle_gamma   90.00
#
_symmetry.space_group_name_H-M   'P 1'
#
loop_
_entity.id
_entity.type
_entity.pdbx_description
1 polymer ?
#
loop_
_entity_poly.entity_id
_entity_poly.type
_entity_poly.pdbx_seq_one_letter_code
_entity_poly.pdbx_strand_id
1 'polypeptide(L)'
;PMLAGLEVTARLGAATVSVVRAGGSRRILGPVGDQVSLLPLHGRARGVTTAGLRWPLVGADLVPGTTRAVSNELVANEACVALGHGVVLVVQPGSGAGPVDPRSTQYDPTPLDPTDTAREP
;
A
#
# COMPACT_ATOMS: atom_id res chain seq x y z
N PRO A 1 11.45 10.27 23.16
CA PRO A 1 10.65 10.85 22.04
C PRO A 1 9.18 11.06 22.44
N MET A 2 8.58 12.21 22.08
CA MET A 2 7.26 12.65 22.60
C MET A 2 6.06 11.77 22.17
N LEU A 3 6.16 11.10 21.01
CA LEU A 3 5.04 10.33 20.42
C LEU A 3 5.24 8.80 20.52
N ALA A 4 6.19 8.32 21.32
CA ALA A 4 6.60 6.92 21.29
C ALA A 4 5.50 5.94 21.76
N GLY A 5 4.67 6.36 22.73
CA GLY A 5 3.59 5.55 23.30
C GLY A 5 2.19 5.87 22.75
N LEU A 6 2.10 6.74 21.74
CA LEU A 6 0.81 7.15 21.17
C LEU A 6 0.56 6.44 19.85
N GLU A 7 -0.71 6.17 19.58
CA GLU A 7 -1.16 5.85 18.23
C GLU A 7 -1.12 7.11 17.37
N VAL A 8 -0.38 7.06 16.26
CA VAL A 8 -0.18 8.22 15.38
C VAL A 8 -0.85 7.95 14.05
N THR A 9 -1.66 8.91 13.60
CA THR A 9 -2.21 8.96 12.24
C THR A 9 -2.12 10.37 11.70
N ALA A 10 -1.58 10.50 10.50
CA ALA A 10 -1.55 11.74 9.73
C ALA A 10 -2.58 11.67 8.60
N ARG A 11 -3.21 12.80 8.29
CA ARG A 11 -4.10 12.95 7.12
C ARG A 11 -3.50 13.97 6.16
N LEU A 12 -3.36 13.60 4.90
CA LEU A 12 -2.81 14.41 3.82
C LEU A 12 -3.82 14.43 2.66
N GLY A 13 -4.70 15.43 2.64
CA GLY A 13 -5.85 15.41 1.75
C GLY A 13 -6.76 14.21 2.04
N ALA A 14 -7.06 13.40 1.02
CA ALA A 14 -7.79 12.15 1.17
C ALA A 14 -6.94 11.03 1.81
N ALA A 15 -5.61 11.12 1.70
CA ALA A 15 -4.73 10.07 2.17
C ALA A 15 -4.62 10.04 3.69
N THR A 16 -4.54 8.83 4.24
CA THR A 16 -4.31 8.56 5.65
C THR A 16 -3.06 7.71 5.81
N VAL A 17 -2.19 8.12 6.74
CA VAL A 17 -0.95 7.41 7.07
C VAL A 17 -0.96 7.06 8.55
N SER A 18 -0.98 5.78 8.88
CA SER A 18 -0.89 5.29 10.26
C SER A 18 0.49 4.70 10.53
N VAL A 19 0.98 4.85 11.76
CA VAL A 19 2.26 4.29 12.21
C VAL A 19 2.04 3.01 13.01
N VAL A 20 2.70 1.92 12.63
CA VAL A 20 2.74 0.67 13.39
C VAL A 20 4.16 0.43 13.87
N ARG A 21 4.33 0.27 15.18
CA ARG A 21 5.63 0.01 15.83
C ARG A 21 5.71 -1.44 16.29
N ALA A 22 6.93 -1.91 16.56
CA ALA A 22 7.19 -3.24 17.09
C ALA A 22 6.27 -3.60 18.28
N GLY A 23 5.70 -4.80 18.25
CA GLY A 23 4.75 -5.30 19.23
C GLY A 23 3.33 -4.72 19.10
N GLY A 24 3.10 -3.79 18.17
CA GLY A 24 1.81 -3.15 17.95
C GLY A 24 1.03 -3.74 16.78
N SER A 25 -0.25 -3.38 16.74
CA SER A 25 -1.16 -3.66 15.62
C SER A 25 -2.02 -2.45 15.30
N ARG A 26 -2.48 -2.35 14.05
CA ARG A 26 -3.36 -1.29 13.59
C ARG A 26 -4.53 -1.87 12.79
N ARG A 27 -5.74 -1.45 13.16
CA ARG A 27 -6.94 -1.67 12.35
C ARG A 27 -7.04 -0.59 11.28
N ILE A 28 -7.38 -1.03 10.07
CA ILE A 28 -7.53 -0.21 8.88
C ILE A 28 -8.97 -0.38 8.40
N LEU A 29 -9.65 0.72 8.12
CA LEU A 29 -11.04 0.74 7.67
C LEU A 29 -11.14 1.39 6.30
N GLY A 30 -12.03 0.88 5.46
CA GLY A 30 -12.29 1.40 4.12
C GLY A 30 -13.21 0.46 3.35
N PRO A 31 -13.76 0.88 2.20
CA PRO A 31 -14.51 -0.01 1.32
C PRO A 31 -13.65 -1.15 0.77
N VAL A 32 -14.29 -2.26 0.39
CA VAL A 32 -13.63 -3.34 -0.36
C VAL A 32 -13.05 -2.78 -1.67
N GLY A 33 -11.81 -3.16 -1.98
CA GLY A 33 -11.06 -2.68 -3.14
C GLY A 33 -10.16 -1.48 -2.87
N ASP A 34 -10.30 -0.79 -1.72
CA ASP A 34 -9.43 0.32 -1.38
C ASP A 34 -7.97 -0.11 -1.20
N GLN A 35 -7.06 0.72 -1.69
CA GLN A 35 -5.64 0.42 -1.64
C GLN A 35 -5.03 0.65 -0.26
N VAL A 36 -4.13 -0.27 0.12
CA VAL A 36 -3.34 -0.21 1.34
C VAL A 36 -1.89 -0.54 0.99
N SER A 37 -0.96 0.34 1.34
CA SER A 37 0.47 0.10 1.17
C SER A 37 1.19 0.06 2.51
N LEU A 38 2.10 -0.89 2.70
CA LEU A 38 2.93 -1.03 3.89
C LEU A 38 4.38 -0.68 3.55
N LEU A 39 4.91 0.36 4.18
CA LEU A 39 6.25 0.88 3.91
C LEU A 39 7.11 0.82 5.18
N PRO A 40 8.20 0.02 5.20
CA PRO A 40 9.14 0.01 6.32
C PRO A 40 9.80 1.37 6.51
N LEU A 41 9.88 1.84 7.74
CA LEU A 41 10.49 3.12 8.09
C LEU A 41 11.73 2.90 8.97
N HIS A 42 12.81 3.61 8.66
CA HIS A 42 14.11 3.53 9.36
C HIS A 42 14.78 2.14 9.34
N GLY A 43 14.42 1.25 8.41
CA GLY A 43 15.07 -0.04 8.24
C GLY A 43 14.09 -1.18 7.98
N ARG A 44 14.57 -2.42 8.18
CA ARG A 44 13.80 -3.65 7.96
C ARG A 44 12.72 -3.81 9.02
N ALA A 45 11.49 -4.02 8.58
CA ALA A 45 10.39 -4.49 9.41
C ALA A 45 10.32 -6.01 9.37
N ARG A 46 10.23 -6.68 10.52
CA ARG A 46 10.19 -8.15 10.62
C ARG A 46 8.93 -8.63 11.29
N GLY A 47 8.46 -9.80 10.88
CA GLY A 47 7.24 -10.39 11.42
C GLY A 47 6.00 -9.56 11.10
N VAL A 48 5.91 -9.03 9.87
CA VAL A 48 4.74 -8.29 9.38
C VAL A 48 3.65 -9.30 9.03
N THR A 49 2.50 -9.16 9.69
CA THR A 49 1.33 -10.01 9.44
C THR A 49 0.14 -9.14 9.09
N THR A 50 -0.60 -9.52 8.06
CA THR A 50 -1.82 -8.82 7.65
C THR A 50 -3.00 -9.76 7.48
N ALA A 51 -4.19 -9.27 7.79
CA ALA A 51 -5.46 -9.94 7.58
C ALA A 51 -6.47 -8.95 6.98
N GLY A 52 -7.44 -9.44 6.21
CA GLY A 52 -8.42 -8.58 5.52
C GLY A 52 -7.85 -7.87 4.28
N LEU A 53 -6.66 -8.26 3.81
CA LEU A 53 -6.03 -7.76 2.59
C LEU A 53 -5.94 -8.87 1.53
N ARG A 54 -5.99 -8.48 0.25
CA ARG A 54 -5.97 -9.37 -0.92
C ARG A 54 -4.70 -10.22 -0.99
N TRP A 55 -3.56 -9.61 -0.67
CA TRP A 55 -2.28 -10.31 -0.58
C TRP A 55 -1.83 -10.33 0.89
N PRO A 56 -2.28 -11.31 1.69
CA PRO A 56 -1.95 -11.36 3.11
C PRO A 56 -0.45 -11.64 3.31
N LEU A 57 0.11 -11.02 4.33
CA LEU A 57 1.46 -11.30 4.82
C LEU A 57 1.36 -12.16 6.06
N VAL A 58 2.25 -13.15 6.19
CA VAL A 58 2.31 -14.04 7.35
C VAL A 58 3.74 -14.04 7.87
N GLY A 59 4.00 -13.26 8.92
CA GLY A 59 5.33 -13.13 9.52
C GLY A 59 6.41 -12.63 8.55
N ALA A 60 6.02 -11.85 7.54
CA ALA A 60 6.92 -11.46 6.45
C ALA A 60 7.95 -10.41 6.89
N ASP A 61 9.08 -10.41 6.20
CA ASP A 61 10.11 -9.38 6.34
C ASP A 61 10.00 -8.38 5.19
N LEU A 62 9.85 -7.11 5.53
CA LEU A 62 9.82 -6.01 4.57
C LEU A 62 11.09 -5.17 4.69
N VAL A 63 11.83 -5.08 3.59
CA VAL A 63 13.05 -4.27 3.47
C VAL A 63 12.70 -2.95 2.77
N PRO A 64 13.27 -1.80 3.19
CA PRO A 64 13.09 -0.53 2.48
C PRO A 64 13.42 -0.64 0.99
N GLY A 65 12.66 0.06 0.15
CA GLY A 65 12.84 0.06 -1.30
C GLY A 65 12.27 -1.17 -2.02
N THR A 66 11.67 -2.12 -1.31
CA THR A 66 10.95 -3.24 -1.93
C THR A 66 9.47 -2.91 -2.18
N THR A 67 8.88 -3.51 -3.20
CA THR A 67 7.47 -3.33 -3.57
C THR A 67 6.54 -4.40 -2.99
N ARG A 68 7.07 -5.37 -2.22
CA ARG A 68 6.38 -6.61 -1.79
C ARG A 68 5.08 -6.39 -1.01
N ALA A 69 4.86 -5.21 -0.44
CA ALA A 69 3.65 -4.88 0.32
C ALA A 69 3.02 -3.54 -0.10
N VAL A 70 3.35 -3.09 -1.31
CA VAL A 70 2.80 -1.86 -1.90
C VAL A 70 1.58 -2.22 -2.74
N SER A 71 0.56 -1.35 -2.74
CA SER A 71 -0.66 -1.49 -3.54
C SER A 71 -1.47 -2.76 -3.24
N ASN A 72 -1.57 -3.14 -1.96
CA ASN A 72 -2.51 -4.16 -1.52
C ASN A 72 -3.95 -3.62 -1.56
N GLU A 73 -4.94 -4.49 -1.47
CA GLU A 73 -6.36 -4.11 -1.53
C GLU A 73 -7.12 -4.69 -0.34
N LEU A 74 -8.03 -3.90 0.23
CA LEU A 74 -9.00 -4.39 1.22
C LEU A 74 -9.93 -5.43 0.57
N VAL A 75 -10.06 -6.61 1.17
CA VAL A 75 -11.05 -7.63 0.74
C VAL A 75 -12.29 -7.68 1.64
N ALA A 76 -12.27 -6.91 2.72
CA ALA A 76 -13.38 -6.67 3.63
C ALA A 76 -13.35 -5.18 4.03
N ASN A 77 -14.38 -4.70 4.72
CA ASN A 77 -14.42 -3.30 5.17
C ASN A 77 -13.41 -2.97 6.30
N GLU A 78 -12.65 -3.98 6.72
CA GLU A 78 -11.65 -3.91 7.76
C GLU A 78 -10.46 -4.81 7.43
N ALA A 79 -9.25 -4.31 7.73
CA ALA A 79 -8.03 -5.09 7.78
C ALA A 79 -7.25 -4.84 9.07
N CYS A 80 -6.36 -5.78 9.41
CA CYS A 80 -5.44 -5.66 10.52
C CYS A 80 -3.99 -5.80 10.03
N VAL A 81 -3.11 -4.95 10.55
CA VAL A 81 -1.66 -5.01 10.33
C VAL A 81 -0.98 -5.15 11.69
N ALA A 82 -0.19 -6.21 11.88
CA ALA A 82 0.60 -6.44 13.08
C ALA A 82 2.09 -6.49 12.75
N LEU A 83 2.94 -6.06 13.70
CA LEU A 83 4.38 -5.95 13.51
C LEU A 83 5.17 -6.53 14.67
N GLY A 84 6.06 -7.48 14.38
CA GLY A 84 7.01 -8.03 15.36
C GLY A 84 8.13 -7.05 15.73
N HIS A 85 8.85 -6.52 14.73
CA HIS A 85 10.01 -5.63 14.95
C HIS A 85 10.12 -4.51 13.90
N GLY A 86 10.58 -3.33 14.33
CA GLY A 86 10.81 -2.16 13.48
C GLY A 86 9.62 -1.19 13.49
N VAL A 87 9.48 -0.42 12.41
CA VAL A 87 8.36 0.51 12.20
C VAL A 87 7.85 0.36 10.78
N VAL A 88 6.54 0.35 10.60
CA VAL A 88 5.86 0.32 9.30
C VAL A 88 4.88 1.47 9.22
N LEU A 89 4.89 2.19 8.11
CA LEU A 89 3.81 3.09 7.72
C LEU A 89 2.75 2.30 6.97
N VAL A 90 1.49 2.49 7.34
CA VAL A 90 0.34 1.98 6.60
C VAL A 90 -0.32 3.16 5.91
N VAL A 91 -0.36 3.13 4.59
CA VAL A 91 -0.82 4.23 3.75
C VAL A 91 -2.09 3.81 3.03
N GLN A 92 -3.15 4.59 3.22
CA GLN A 92 -4.37 4.57 2.41
C GLN A 92 -4.40 5.87 1.59
N PRO A 93 -4.42 5.83 0.25
CA PRO A 93 -4.40 7.04 -0.56
C PRO A 93 -5.72 7.83 -0.53
N GLY A 94 -6.82 7.24 -0.05
CA GLY A 94 -8.10 7.91 0.16
C GLY A 94 -9.05 7.93 -1.04
N SER A 95 -8.57 7.47 -2.19
CA SER A 95 -9.38 7.17 -3.37
C SER A 95 -8.71 6.02 -4.10
N GLY A 96 -9.39 4.89 -4.26
CA GLY A 96 -9.02 3.96 -5.31
C GLY A 96 -9.09 4.70 -6.64
N ALA A 97 -8.07 4.58 -7.49
CA ALA A 97 -8.30 4.90 -8.90
C ALA A 97 -9.51 4.07 -9.34
N GLY A 98 -10.45 4.68 -10.07
CA GLY A 98 -11.50 3.91 -10.72
C GLY A 98 -10.89 2.75 -11.50
N PRO A 99 -11.61 1.63 -11.70
CA PRO A 99 -11.11 0.53 -12.51
C PRO A 99 -10.46 1.08 -13.77
N VAL A 100 -9.18 0.78 -13.99
CA VAL A 100 -8.54 1.16 -15.25
C VAL A 100 -9.35 0.45 -16.32
N ASP A 101 -9.99 1.24 -17.19
CA ASP A 101 -10.78 0.67 -18.28
C ASP A 101 -9.89 -0.35 -19.01
N PRO A 102 -10.40 -1.57 -19.24
CA PRO A 102 -9.64 -2.56 -19.97
C PRO A 102 -9.19 -1.95 -21.28
N ARG A 103 -7.92 -2.14 -21.64
CA ARG A 103 -7.38 -1.59 -22.88
C ARG A 103 -8.31 -2.01 -24.02
N SER A 104 -8.87 -1.02 -24.70
CA SER A 104 -9.72 -1.23 -25.88
C SER A 104 -8.91 -1.78 -27.06
N THR A 105 -7.59 -1.64 -27.01
CA THR A 105 -6.65 -2.18 -27.98
C THR A 105 -5.91 -3.39 -27.44
N GLN A 106 -5.64 -4.34 -28.34
CA GLN A 106 -4.67 -5.39 -28.07
C GLN A 106 -3.29 -4.76 -27.83
N TYR A 107 -2.54 -5.29 -26.86
CA TYR A 107 -1.16 -4.88 -26.66
C TYR A 107 -0.36 -5.20 -27.92
N ASP A 108 0.09 -4.15 -28.60
CA ASP A 108 1.04 -4.25 -29.71
C ASP A 108 2.45 -3.99 -29.16
N PRO A 109 3.32 -5.00 -29.08
CA PRO A 109 4.69 -4.84 -28.62
C PRO A 109 5.60 -4.21 -29.68
N THR A 110 5.10 -3.98 -30.91
CA THR A 110 5.90 -3.42 -32.00
C THR A 110 6.37 -2.02 -31.61
N PRO A 111 7.69 -1.75 -31.60
CA PRO A 111 8.21 -0.43 -31.34
C PRO A 111 7.57 0.58 -32.30
N LEU A 112 7.02 1.66 -31.74
CA LEU A 112 6.46 2.73 -32.56
C LEU A 112 7.58 3.37 -33.40
N ASP A 113 7.26 3.67 -34.65
CA ASP A 113 8.18 4.37 -35.53
C ASP A 113 8.35 5.81 -35.00
N PRO A 114 9.57 6.23 -34.63
CA PRO A 114 9.80 7.56 -34.04
C PRO A 114 9.46 8.73 -34.98
N THR A 115 9.23 8.42 -36.27
CA THR A 115 8.86 9.40 -37.30
C THR A 115 7.36 9.51 -37.54
N ASP A 116 6.53 8.68 -36.89
CA ASP A 116 5.07 8.72 -37.02
C ASP A 116 4.47 9.88 -36.19
N THR A 117 4.26 11.03 -36.84
CA THR A 117 3.63 12.22 -36.27
C THR A 117 2.09 12.18 -36.29
N ALA A 118 1.46 11.07 -36.74
CA ALA A 118 0.03 11.04 -37.04
C ALA A 118 -0.89 10.93 -35.80
N ARG A 119 -0.34 10.89 -34.58
CA ARG A 119 -1.13 10.81 -33.33
C ARG A 119 -0.53 11.64 -32.20
N GLU A 120 -0.51 12.96 -32.35
CA GLU A 120 -0.63 13.84 -31.17
C GLU A 120 -2.12 14.17 -30.96
N PRO A 121 -2.64 14.09 -29.71
CA PRO A 121 -3.89 14.77 -29.35
C PRO A 121 -3.70 16.28 -29.22
#